data_AF-A0A519USP3-F1
#
_entry.id   AF-A0A519USP3-F1
#
_cell.length_a   1.000
_cell.length_b   1.000
_cell.length_c   1.000
_cell.angle_alpha   90.00
_cell.angle_beta   90.00
_cell.angle_gamma   90.00
#
_symmetry.space_group_name_H-M   'P 1'
#
loop_
_entity.id
_entity.type
_entity.pdbx_description
1 polymer ?
#
loop_
_entity_poly.entity_id
_entity_poly.type
_entity_poly.pdbx_seq_one_letter_code
_entity_poly.pdbx_strand_id
1 'polypeptide(L)'
;RGELMMQEWNGFYVPALNVAMDLNEDGIMDVAFYQGTRPNLGIAGLTYVDVSARVGTAVNSQLLKNGTSGELTWMNEIPRKWLERNYYYPIPLNDLQRNPNLKQNPGWQ
;
A
#
# COMPACT_ATOMS: atom_id res chain seq x y z
N ARG A 1 -14.58 -6.77 12.97
CA ARG A 1 -14.27 -5.35 12.71
C ARG A 1 -13.75 -5.23 11.28
N GLY A 2 -14.66 -5.21 10.31
CA GLY A 2 -14.33 -5.06 8.90
C GLY A 2 -13.88 -3.64 8.53
N GLU A 3 -14.29 -2.66 9.33
CA GLU A 3 -13.87 -1.27 9.23
C GLU A 3 -12.36 -1.06 9.33
N LEU A 4 -11.64 -1.98 9.97
CA LEU A 4 -10.18 -1.97 10.02
C LEU A 4 -9.55 -2.17 8.63
N MET A 5 -10.24 -2.87 7.72
CA MET A 5 -9.79 -3.08 6.33
C MET A 5 -9.85 -1.80 5.49
N MET A 6 -10.46 -0.73 6.02
CA MET A 6 -10.51 0.59 5.39
C MET A 6 -9.38 1.51 5.84
N GLN A 7 -8.58 1.11 6.83
CA GLN A 7 -7.48 1.93 7.34
C GLN A 7 -6.38 2.11 6.32
N GLU A 8 -5.67 3.24 6.43
CA GLU A 8 -4.48 3.51 5.63
C GLU A 8 -3.41 2.47 5.91
N TRP A 9 -2.79 1.96 4.84
CA TRP A 9 -1.57 1.16 4.98
C TRP A 9 -0.41 2.12 5.13
N ASN A 10 0.19 2.12 6.32
CA ASN A 10 1.39 2.87 6.62
C ASN A 10 2.55 1.92 6.94
N GLY A 11 3.76 2.46 6.84
CA GLY A 11 5.00 1.79 7.17
C GLY A 11 5.82 2.59 8.17
N PHE A 12 7.12 2.31 8.20
CA PHE A 12 8.06 3.02 9.06
C PHE A 12 8.24 4.49 8.65
N TYR A 13 8.83 5.26 9.57
CA TYR A 13 9.09 6.69 9.40
C TYR A 13 10.36 6.95 8.58
N VAL A 14 10.23 7.77 7.54
CA VAL A 14 11.37 8.30 6.75
C VAL A 14 11.65 9.73 7.18
N PRO A 15 12.87 10.06 7.66
CA PRO A 15 13.17 11.37 8.22
C PRO A 15 13.34 12.47 7.17
N ALA A 16 13.91 12.14 6.00
CA ALA A 16 14.16 13.11 4.94
C ALA A 16 14.41 12.41 3.60
N LEU A 17 14.28 13.17 2.50
CA LEU A 17 14.71 12.74 1.18
C LEU A 17 16.23 12.81 1.03
N ASN A 18 16.76 12.01 0.12
CA ASN A 18 18.17 11.97 -0.29
C ASN A 18 19.15 11.67 0.86
N VAL A 19 18.64 11.06 1.94
CA VAL A 19 19.43 10.53 3.04
C VAL A 19 19.42 9.02 2.93
N ALA A 20 20.61 8.41 2.90
CA ALA A 20 20.75 6.97 2.87
C ALA A 20 20.46 6.39 4.27
N MET A 21 19.74 5.27 4.29
CA MET A 21 19.28 4.59 5.50
C MET A 21 19.75 3.14 5.47
N ASP A 22 20.29 2.70 6.59
CA ASP A 22 20.53 1.29 6.92
C ASP A 22 19.24 0.76 7.58
N LEU A 23 18.53 -0.12 6.88
CA LEU A 23 17.22 -0.62 7.29
C LEU A 23 17.33 -2.00 7.94
N ASN A 24 18.43 -2.72 7.75
CA ASN A 24 18.67 -4.04 8.33
C ASN A 24 19.69 -4.01 9.50
N GLU A 25 20.25 -2.84 9.81
CA GLU A 25 21.21 -2.56 10.88
C GLU A 25 22.56 -3.28 10.72
N ASP A 26 23.01 -3.53 9.49
CA ASP A 26 24.29 -4.20 9.21
C ASP A 26 25.47 -3.24 8.97
N GLY A 27 25.24 -1.93 9.02
CA GLY A 27 26.22 -0.89 8.78
C GLY A 27 26.42 -0.52 7.31
N ILE A 28 25.71 -1.18 6.39
CA ILE A 28 25.66 -0.88 4.96
C ILE A 28 24.37 -0.10 4.68
N MET A 29 24.46 0.98 3.89
CA MET A 29 23.27 1.76 3.55
C MET A 29 22.45 1.07 2.47
N ASP A 30 21.18 0.79 2.75
CA ASP A 30 20.28 0.02 1.89
C ASP A 30 19.48 0.89 0.94
N VAL A 31 18.85 1.95 1.47
CA VAL A 31 17.78 2.69 0.78
C VAL A 31 17.93 4.19 0.94
N ALA A 32 17.66 4.94 -0.12
CA ALA A 32 17.39 6.38 -0.06
C ALA A 32 16.09 6.73 -0.79
N PHE A 33 15.28 7.58 -0.17
CA PHE A 33 14.02 8.06 -0.74
C PHE A 33 14.25 9.37 -1.49
N TYR A 34 13.61 9.57 -2.64
CA TYR A 34 13.78 10.79 -3.42
C TYR A 34 12.48 11.22 -4.12
N GLN A 35 12.48 12.45 -4.62
CA GLN A 35 11.43 12.96 -5.50
C GLN A 35 12.07 13.63 -6.72
N GLY A 36 11.45 13.46 -7.88
CA GLY A 36 11.88 14.07 -9.13
C GLY A 36 13.09 13.35 -9.72
N THR A 37 14.18 14.07 -9.94
CA THR A 37 15.39 13.48 -10.51
C THR A 37 16.11 12.63 -9.46
N ARG A 38 16.33 11.35 -9.77
CA ARG A 38 17.10 10.44 -8.92
C ARG A 38 18.47 11.05 -8.59
N PRO A 39 18.82 11.25 -7.31
CA PRO A 39 20.13 11.76 -6.92
C PRO A 39 21.22 10.70 -7.11
N ASN A 40 22.47 11.14 -7.16
CA ASN A 40 23.63 10.26 -7.02
C ASN A 40 24.31 10.56 -5.68
N LEU A 41 24.13 9.68 -4.69
CA LEU A 41 24.75 9.82 -3.37
C LEU A 41 26.14 9.18 -3.29
N GLY A 42 26.65 8.57 -4.38
CA GLY A 42 27.98 7.96 -4.43
C GLY A 42 28.12 6.65 -3.64
N ILE A 43 27.02 6.08 -3.14
CA ILE A 43 27.00 4.84 -2.37
C ILE A 43 26.68 3.66 -3.31
N ALA A 44 27.59 2.70 -3.41
CA ALA A 44 27.40 1.50 -4.19
C ALA A 44 26.36 0.58 -3.52
N GLY A 45 25.48 -0.05 -4.32
CA GLY A 45 24.44 -0.94 -3.81
C GLY A 45 23.19 -0.25 -3.27
N LEU A 46 23.18 1.09 -3.15
CA LEU A 46 22.05 1.84 -2.62
C LEU A 46 20.81 1.76 -3.53
N THR A 47 19.69 1.31 -2.98
CA THR A 47 18.39 1.30 -3.64
C THR A 47 17.74 2.68 -3.52
N TYR A 48 17.24 3.21 -4.64
CA TYR A 48 16.57 4.51 -4.66
C TYR A 48 15.08 4.31 -4.82
N VAL A 49 14.30 4.85 -3.88
CA VAL A 49 12.83 4.72 -3.86
C VAL A 49 12.21 6.06 -4.23
N ASP A 50 11.49 6.09 -5.34
CA ASP A 50 10.78 7.28 -5.81
C ASP A 50 9.46 7.46 -5.04
N VAL A 51 9.37 8.54 -4.28
CA VAL A 51 8.17 8.95 -3.54
C VAL A 51 7.58 10.24 -4.08
N SER A 52 7.83 10.56 -5.36
CA SER A 52 7.15 11.66 -6.05
C SER A 52 5.64 11.41 -6.09
N ALA A 53 4.85 12.49 -6.04
CA ALA A 53 3.39 12.42 -6.13
C ALA A 53 2.88 11.68 -7.38
N ARG A 54 3.68 11.67 -8.45
CA ARG A 54 3.39 10.95 -9.69
C ARG A 54 4.63 10.21 -10.19
N VAL A 55 4.41 9.04 -10.79
CA VAL A 55 5.38 8.32 -11.60
C VAL A 55 4.84 8.26 -13.02
N GLY A 56 5.49 9.00 -13.93
CA GLY A 56 4.91 9.29 -15.24
C GLY A 56 3.57 10.02 -15.11
N THR A 57 2.52 9.46 -15.70
CA THR A 57 1.16 10.03 -15.62
C THR A 57 0.32 9.48 -14.48
N ALA A 58 0.76 8.42 -13.78
CA ALA A 58 0.01 7.81 -12.69
C ALA A 58 0.25 8.53 -11.36
N VAL A 59 -0.73 8.48 -10.44
CA VAL A 59 -0.50 8.82 -9.03
C VAL A 59 0.40 7.72 -8.45
N ASN A 60 1.45 8.10 -7.73
CA ASN A 60 2.35 7.12 -7.13
C ASN A 60 1.67 6.45 -5.94
N SER A 61 1.70 5.11 -5.92
CA SER A 61 1.16 4.32 -4.82
C SER A 61 2.03 4.34 -3.57
N GLN A 62 3.28 4.81 -3.66
CA GLN A 62 4.21 4.88 -2.53
C GLN A 62 4.57 6.34 -2.25
N LEU A 63 4.08 6.87 -1.13
CA LEU A 63 4.25 8.28 -0.74
C LEU A 63 4.69 8.41 0.71
N LEU A 64 5.26 9.56 1.07
CA LEU A 64 5.52 9.92 2.47
C LEU A 64 4.38 10.78 3.01
N LYS A 65 3.97 10.53 4.26
CA LYS A 65 2.81 11.18 4.89
C LYS A 65 2.86 12.71 4.83
N ASN A 66 4.04 13.31 5.00
CA ASN A 66 4.25 14.76 4.99
C ASN A 66 4.90 15.25 3.68
N GLY A 67 4.83 14.48 2.61
CA GLY A 67 5.39 14.82 1.29
C GLY A 67 6.88 14.53 1.17
N THR A 68 7.73 15.01 2.09
CA THR A 68 9.20 14.83 2.04
C THR A 68 9.78 14.10 3.26
N SER A 69 8.93 13.77 4.23
CA SER A 69 9.24 13.02 5.45
C SER A 69 7.95 12.37 5.99
N GLY A 70 8.06 11.57 7.03
CA GLY A 70 6.91 10.90 7.65
C GLY A 70 6.86 9.41 7.36
N GLU A 71 5.80 8.77 7.86
CA GLU A 71 5.53 7.37 7.56
C GLU A 71 5.34 7.15 6.06
N LEU A 72 5.85 6.03 5.55
CA LEU A 72 5.45 5.53 4.23
C LEU A 72 3.95 5.26 4.24
N THR A 73 3.28 5.60 3.14
CA THR A 73 1.87 5.32 2.89
C THR A 73 1.73 4.59 1.56
N TRP A 74 0.81 3.64 1.48
CA TRP A 74 0.68 2.76 0.33
C TRP A 74 -0.72 2.80 -0.31
N MET A 75 -0.79 2.75 -1.65
CA MET A 75 -2.01 2.57 -2.46
C MET A 75 -3.19 3.47 -2.09
N ASN A 76 -2.91 4.72 -1.70
CA ASN A 76 -3.95 5.67 -1.30
C ASN A 76 -4.79 6.20 -2.47
N GLU A 77 -4.32 6.03 -3.70
CA GLU A 77 -5.06 6.29 -4.93
C GLU A 77 -6.21 5.28 -5.16
N ILE A 78 -6.19 4.14 -4.48
CA ILE A 78 -7.23 3.11 -4.55
C ILE A 78 -8.18 3.23 -3.36
N PRO A 79 -9.48 3.49 -3.56
CA PRO A 79 -10.44 3.54 -2.47
C PRO A 79 -10.55 2.19 -1.75
N ARG A 80 -10.25 2.18 -0.45
CA ARG A 80 -10.47 1.01 0.41
C ARG A 80 -11.93 0.97 0.84
N LYS A 81 -12.62 -0.14 0.55
CA LYS A 81 -14.04 -0.32 0.88
C LYS A 81 -14.25 -1.66 1.56
N TRP A 82 -14.96 -1.63 2.68
CA TRP A 82 -15.50 -2.82 3.32
C TRP A 82 -17.01 -2.69 3.39
N LEU A 83 -17.72 -3.66 2.82
CA LEU A 83 -19.19 -3.73 2.83
C LEU A 83 -19.64 -4.87 3.74
N GLU A 84 -20.87 -4.82 4.24
CA GLU A 84 -21.45 -5.88 5.07
C GLU A 84 -21.34 -7.27 4.42
N ARG A 85 -21.47 -7.35 3.08
CA ARG A 85 -21.31 -8.61 2.35
C ARG A 85 -19.93 -9.24 2.55
N ASN A 86 -18.88 -8.44 2.74
CA ASN A 86 -17.49 -8.93 2.86
C ASN A 86 -17.24 -9.77 4.11
N TYR A 87 -18.18 -9.82 5.06
CA TYR A 87 -18.11 -10.74 6.20
C TYR A 87 -18.33 -12.21 5.82
N TYR A 88 -18.98 -12.48 4.70
CA TYR A 88 -19.25 -13.84 4.22
C TYR A 88 -18.78 -13.99 2.78
N TYR A 89 -18.36 -15.19 2.39
CA TYR A 89 -18.13 -15.49 0.98
C TYR A 89 -19.46 -15.68 0.23
N PRO A 90 -19.54 -15.39 -1.08
CA PRO A 90 -20.69 -15.80 -1.86
C PRO A 90 -20.81 -17.32 -1.86
N ILE A 91 -22.01 -17.84 -1.66
CA ILE A 91 -22.33 -19.25 -1.84
C ILE A 91 -22.17 -19.57 -3.34
N PRO A 92 -21.44 -20.64 -3.70
CA PRO A 92 -21.28 -21.04 -5.10
C PRO A 92 -22.62 -21.29 -5.79
N LEU A 93 -22.72 -20.89 -7.05
CA LEU A 93 -23.96 -21.02 -7.83
C LEU A 93 -24.48 -22.47 -7.89
N ASN A 94 -23.58 -23.45 -8.02
CA ASN A 94 -23.95 -24.86 -8.09
C ASN A 94 -24.65 -25.36 -6.83
N ASP A 95 -24.28 -24.84 -5.65
CA ASP A 95 -24.89 -25.23 -4.39
C ASP A 95 -26.30 -24.63 -4.24
N LEU A 96 -26.48 -23.39 -4.70
CA LEU A 96 -27.80 -22.75 -4.78
C LEU A 96 -28.74 -23.50 -5.73
N GLN A 97 -28.23 -23.99 -6.86
CA GLN A 97 -29.02 -24.76 -7.83
C GLN A 97 -29.40 -26.15 -7.32
N ARG A 98 -28.49 -26.84 -6.62
CA ARG A 98 -28.76 -28.18 -6.06
C ARG A 98 -29.73 -28.15 -4.88
N ASN A 99 -29.76 -27.07 -4.11
CA ASN A 99 -30.65 -26.93 -2.97
C ASN A 99 -31.51 -25.66 -3.09
N PRO A 100 -32.74 -25.76 -3.64
CA PRO A 100 -33.64 -24.62 -3.78
C PRO A 100 -34.04 -23.93 -2.46
N ASN A 101 -33.83 -24.57 -1.31
CA ASN A 101 -34.09 -23.96 0.00
C ASN A 101 -32.90 -23.12 0.51
N LEU A 102 -31.72 -23.24 -0.12
CA LEU A 102 -30.53 -22.47 0.24
C LEU A 102 -30.62 -21.08 -0.41
N LYS A 103 -30.44 -20.03 0.41
CA LYS A 103 -30.44 -18.64 -0.04
C LYS A 103 -29.03 -18.08 0.03
N GLN A 104 -28.70 -17.19 -0.89
CA GLN A 104 -27.42 -16.48 -0.90
C GLN A 104 -27.23 -15.60 0.34
N ASN A 105 -25.97 -15.42 0.75
CA ASN A 105 -25.58 -14.51 1.82
C ASN A 105 -25.97 -13.05 1.47
N PRO A 106 -26.42 -12.23 2.44
CA PRO A 106 -26.81 -10.84 2.19
C PRO A 106 -25.75 -10.03 1.45
N GLY A 107 -26.15 -9.35 0.38
CA GLY A 107 -25.29 -8.50 -0.45
C GLY A 107 -24.47 -9.22 -1.53
N TRP A 108 -24.60 -10.56 -1.63
CA TRP A 108 -24.00 -11.39 -2.68
C TRP A 108 -24.98 -11.92 -3.73
N GLN A 109 -26.24 -11.45 -3.69
CA GLN A 109 -27.28 -11.83 -4.65
C GLN A 109 -26.95 -11.41 -6.09
#